data_AF-A0A4R2NHB7-F1
#
_entry.id   AF-A0A4R2NHB7-F1
#
_cell.length_a   1.000
_cell.length_b   1.000
_cell.length_c   1.000
_cell.angle_alpha   90.00
_cell.angle_beta   90.00
_cell.angle_gamma   90.00
#
_symmetry.space_group_name_H-M   'P 1'
#
loop_
_entity.id
_entity.type
_entity.pdbx_description
1 polymer ?
#
loop_
_entity_poly.entity_id
_entity_poly.type
_entity_poly.pdbx_seq_one_letter_code
_entity_poly.pdbx_strand_id
1 'polypeptide(L)'
;MVKKLRYTNALAVLLTVAGLSAPALAGSEDVVVENAWSRASIGVNRPGAAYMTVRNTGEDAVTLTGLATPLAMMPEIHESKTNSDGVSSMAPAGEITIEPGQSVALEPGGLHAMLMKLQEPMTEGENFPLTLTFSDGGKVTVEVPILGIAARGPEG
;
A
#
# COMPACT_ATOMS: atom_id res chain seq x y z
N MET A 1 -60.32 21.49 -51.42
CA MET A 1 -59.65 21.37 -50.10
C MET A 1 -59.47 19.90 -49.77
N VAL A 2 -58.32 19.27 -50.06
CA VAL A 2 -57.69 18.16 -49.31
C VAL A 2 -56.19 18.15 -49.67
N LYS A 3 -55.34 17.92 -48.67
CA LYS A 3 -53.91 18.25 -48.54
C LYS A 3 -52.94 17.41 -49.40
N LYS A 4 -51.85 18.05 -49.88
CA LYS A 4 -50.64 17.39 -50.40
C LYS A 4 -49.84 16.78 -49.24
N LEU A 5 -49.41 15.53 -49.41
CA LEU A 5 -48.61 14.78 -48.44
C LEU A 5 -47.13 14.86 -48.85
N ARG A 6 -46.32 15.54 -48.03
CA ARG A 6 -44.85 15.60 -48.17
C ARG A 6 -44.26 14.66 -47.11
N TYR A 7 -43.44 13.70 -47.52
CA TYR A 7 -42.59 12.96 -46.61
C TYR A 7 -41.14 13.12 -47.06
N THR A 8 -40.40 13.86 -46.24
CA THR A 8 -38.97 14.11 -46.34
C THR A 8 -38.24 12.85 -45.86
N ASN A 9 -37.38 12.26 -46.69
CA ASN A 9 -36.54 11.14 -46.27
C ASN A 9 -35.47 11.64 -45.29
N ALA A 10 -35.52 11.16 -44.05
CA ALA A 10 -34.51 11.40 -43.03
C ALA A 10 -33.30 10.48 -43.28
N LEU A 11 -32.10 11.07 -43.37
CA LEU A 11 -30.84 10.36 -43.49
C LEU A 11 -30.37 9.96 -42.09
N ALA A 12 -30.37 8.66 -41.78
CA ALA A 12 -29.83 8.14 -40.53
C ALA A 12 -28.30 8.06 -40.63
N VAL A 13 -27.59 8.85 -39.81
CA VAL A 13 -26.13 8.76 -39.65
C VAL A 13 -25.85 7.74 -38.56
N LEU A 14 -25.23 6.61 -38.94
CA LEU A 14 -24.75 5.59 -38.02
C LEU A 14 -23.44 6.08 -37.38
N LEU A 15 -23.47 6.45 -36.10
CA LEU A 15 -22.25 6.71 -35.32
C LEU A 15 -21.62 5.36 -34.93
N THR A 16 -20.55 4.96 -35.62
CA THR A 16 -19.66 3.89 -35.15
C THR A 16 -18.78 4.43 -34.01
N VAL A 17 -19.11 4.07 -32.77
CA VAL A 17 -18.23 4.27 -31.62
C VAL A 17 -17.11 3.23 -31.71
N ALA A 18 -15.94 3.65 -32.18
CA ALA A 18 -14.72 2.86 -32.08
C ALA A 18 -14.29 2.84 -30.59
N GLY A 19 -14.42 1.68 -29.95
CA GLY A 19 -13.93 1.48 -28.58
C GLY A 19 -12.41 1.58 -28.55
N LEU A 20 -11.89 2.70 -28.04
CA LEU A 20 -10.51 2.76 -27.58
C LEU A 20 -10.36 1.77 -26.43
N SER A 21 -9.75 0.62 -26.69
CA SER A 21 -9.21 -0.22 -25.63
C SER A 21 -8.01 0.52 -25.05
N ALA A 22 -8.22 1.23 -23.94
CA ALA A 22 -7.10 1.71 -23.14
C ALA A 22 -6.30 0.48 -22.66
N PRO A 23 -4.96 0.51 -22.67
CA PRO A 23 -4.21 -0.53 -22.01
C PRO A 23 -4.67 -0.58 -20.55
N ALA A 24 -5.14 -1.75 -20.11
CA ALA A 24 -5.27 -2.01 -18.69
C ALA A 24 -3.85 -1.87 -18.13
N LEU A 25 -3.62 -0.86 -17.30
CA LEU A 25 -2.47 -0.82 -16.42
C LEU A 25 -2.70 -1.95 -15.42
N ALA A 26 -2.28 -3.17 -15.77
CA ALA A 26 -2.15 -4.25 -14.81
C ALA A 26 -1.19 -3.74 -13.74
N GLY A 27 -1.66 -3.71 -12.50
CA GLY A 27 -1.06 -2.89 -11.46
C GLY A 27 -1.08 -3.56 -10.10
N SER A 28 -0.82 -2.79 -9.06
CA SER A 28 -0.83 -3.16 -7.65
C SER A 28 -2.16 -3.75 -7.14
N GLU A 29 -3.16 -3.95 -8.01
CA GLU A 29 -4.38 -4.73 -7.76
C GLU A 29 -4.09 -6.19 -7.39
N ASP A 30 -3.00 -6.76 -7.90
CA ASP A 30 -2.56 -8.13 -7.58
C ASP A 30 -1.57 -8.19 -6.39
N VAL A 31 -1.43 -7.10 -5.63
CA VAL A 31 -0.61 -7.10 -4.41
C VAL A 31 -1.41 -7.65 -3.24
N VAL A 32 -0.82 -8.62 -2.56
CA VAL A 32 -1.36 -9.21 -1.32
C VAL A 32 -0.46 -8.81 -0.15
N VAL A 33 -1.07 -8.31 0.92
CA VAL A 33 -0.39 -8.03 2.19
C VAL A 33 -0.78 -9.10 3.19
N GLU A 34 0.23 -9.75 3.78
CA GLU A 34 0.06 -10.88 4.69
C GLU A 34 0.73 -10.60 6.04
N ASN A 35 0.22 -11.24 7.09
CA ASN A 35 0.87 -11.27 8.40
C ASN A 35 1.20 -9.87 8.95
N ALA A 36 0.30 -8.90 8.74
CA ALA A 36 0.47 -7.55 9.25
C ALA A 36 0.37 -7.52 10.78
N TRP A 37 1.25 -6.79 11.44
CA TRP A 37 1.22 -6.55 12.88
C TRP A 37 2.13 -5.37 13.27
N SER A 38 2.00 -4.91 14.49
CA SER A 38 2.88 -3.90 15.08
C SER A 38 3.15 -4.19 16.55
N ARG A 39 4.12 -3.48 17.13
CA ARG A 39 4.30 -3.43 18.59
C ARG A 39 3.56 -2.25 19.17
N ALA A 40 3.00 -2.45 20.35
CA ALA A 40 2.54 -1.36 21.20
C ALA A 40 3.66 -0.33 21.43
N SER A 41 3.28 0.94 21.51
CA SER A 41 4.21 2.05 21.68
C SER A 41 4.36 2.46 23.14
N ILE A 42 5.47 3.11 23.48
CA ILE A 42 5.63 3.79 24.77
C ILE A 42 5.18 5.24 24.59
N GLY A 43 3.88 5.47 24.75
CA GLY A 43 3.26 6.77 24.48
C GLY A 43 3.43 7.20 23.02
N VAL A 44 3.44 8.51 22.77
CA VAL A 44 3.48 9.08 21.40
C VAL A 44 4.84 9.68 21.00
N ASN A 45 5.73 9.91 21.98
CA ASN A 45 7.00 10.60 21.76
C ASN A 45 8.06 9.71 21.09
N ARG A 46 7.84 8.39 21.05
CA ARG A 46 8.71 7.43 20.40
C ARG A 46 8.03 6.96 19.11
N PRO A 47 8.77 6.75 18.02
CA PRO A 47 8.20 6.17 16.83
C PRO A 47 7.66 4.76 17.10
N GLY A 48 6.58 4.41 16.41
CA GLY A 48 6.09 3.04 16.29
C GLY A 48 6.71 2.34 15.09
N ALA A 49 6.48 1.04 14.96
CA ALA A 49 6.83 0.28 13.77
C ALA A 49 5.79 -0.80 13.48
N ALA A 50 5.46 -0.97 12.21
CA ALA A 50 4.63 -2.06 11.70
C ALA A 50 5.42 -2.96 10.73
N TYR A 51 4.97 -4.20 10.67
CA TYR A 51 5.61 -5.32 10.00
C TYR A 51 4.56 -6.08 9.21
N MET A 52 4.94 -6.64 8.07
CA MET A 52 4.07 -7.39 7.17
C MET A 52 4.90 -8.04 6.06
N THR A 53 4.31 -8.94 5.30
CA THR A 53 4.86 -9.38 4.01
C THR A 53 4.02 -8.77 2.89
N VAL A 54 4.69 -8.14 1.92
CA VAL A 54 4.05 -7.61 0.71
C VAL A 54 4.43 -8.52 -0.45
N ARG A 55 3.46 -9.22 -1.04
CA ARG A 55 3.66 -10.15 -2.15
C ARG A 55 3.03 -9.58 -3.42
N ASN A 56 3.80 -9.54 -4.49
CA ASN A 56 3.28 -9.29 -5.82
C ASN A 56 2.83 -10.61 -6.45
N THR A 57 1.53 -10.81 -6.63
CA THR A 57 0.98 -12.01 -7.29
C THR A 57 0.65 -11.80 -8.76
N GLY A 58 0.87 -10.60 -9.28
CA GLY A 58 0.63 -10.24 -10.68
C GLY A 58 1.79 -10.61 -11.61
N GLU A 59 1.65 -10.20 -12.86
CA GLU A 59 2.59 -10.50 -13.96
C GLU A 59 3.61 -9.37 -14.21
N ASP A 60 3.37 -8.17 -13.66
CA ASP A 60 4.22 -6.98 -13.81
C ASP A 60 4.86 -6.55 -12.48
N ALA A 61 6.04 -5.93 -12.53
CA ALA A 61 6.70 -5.40 -11.34
C ALA A 61 5.91 -4.23 -10.73
N VAL A 62 5.81 -4.19 -9.40
CA VAL A 62 5.16 -3.10 -8.66
C VAL A 62 6.18 -2.40 -7.78
N THR A 63 6.08 -1.08 -7.63
CA THR A 63 6.96 -0.32 -6.74
C THR A 63 6.16 0.32 -5.64
N LEU A 64 6.45 -0.07 -4.39
CA LEU A 64 5.91 0.56 -3.19
C LEU A 64 6.63 1.89 -2.97
N THR A 65 5.87 2.99 -3.01
CA THR A 65 6.42 4.36 -2.97
C THR A 65 6.09 5.11 -1.69
N GLY A 66 5.12 4.64 -0.91
CA GLY A 66 4.74 5.34 0.31
C GLY A 66 3.78 4.58 1.21
N LEU A 67 3.64 5.13 2.41
CA LEU A 67 2.75 4.66 3.46
C LEU A 67 1.84 5.81 3.93
N ALA A 68 0.66 5.49 4.42
CA ALA A 68 -0.25 6.46 5.05
C ALA A 68 -1.08 5.79 6.15
N THR A 69 -1.28 6.49 7.27
CA THR A 69 -2.17 6.05 8.35
C THR A 69 -2.63 7.27 9.15
N PRO A 70 -3.85 7.27 9.71
CA PRO A 70 -4.25 8.29 10.68
C PRO A 70 -3.42 8.24 11.98
N LEU A 71 -2.75 7.12 12.29
CA LEU A 71 -2.03 6.94 13.56
C LEU A 71 -0.76 7.81 13.67
N ALA A 72 -0.17 8.21 12.55
CA ALA A 72 1.15 8.84 12.48
C ALA A 72 1.22 9.92 11.41
N MET A 73 1.86 11.05 11.72
CA MET A 73 2.02 12.16 10.76
C MET A 73 3.13 11.93 9.73
N MET A 74 4.03 10.97 9.97
CA MET A 74 5.18 10.72 9.09
C MET A 74 5.48 9.21 9.00
N PRO A 75 4.60 8.43 8.35
CA PRO A 75 4.83 7.03 8.05
C PRO A 75 5.79 6.86 6.85
N GLU A 76 6.85 6.08 7.03
CA GLU A 76 7.91 5.86 6.02
C GLU A 76 8.42 4.41 6.05
N ILE A 77 9.02 3.95 4.96
CA ILE A 77 9.70 2.65 4.93
C ILE A 77 11.15 2.89 5.33
N HIS A 78 11.60 2.24 6.40
CA HIS A 78 12.97 2.32 6.88
C HIS A 78 13.62 0.96 6.80
N GLU A 79 14.95 0.93 6.70
CA GLU A 79 15.77 -0.27 6.75
C GLU A 79 16.70 -0.20 7.95
N SER A 80 16.71 -1.27 8.76
CA SER A 80 17.71 -1.45 9.81
C SER A 80 18.93 -2.17 9.24
N LYS A 81 20.14 -1.66 9.50
CA LYS A 81 21.41 -2.31 9.13
C LYS A 81 22.34 -2.34 10.32
N THR A 82 23.11 -3.41 10.45
CA THR A 82 24.21 -3.48 11.43
C THR A 82 25.51 -3.61 10.68
N ASN A 83 26.46 -2.72 10.97
CA ASN A 83 27.77 -2.75 10.32
C ASN A 83 28.69 -3.84 10.92
N SER A 84 29.89 -3.99 10.37
CA SER A 84 30.89 -4.96 10.84
C SER A 84 31.32 -4.76 12.29
N ASP A 85 31.18 -3.55 12.81
CA ASP A 85 31.54 -3.18 14.18
C ASP A 85 30.40 -3.42 15.18
N GLY A 86 29.27 -3.99 14.73
CA GLY A 86 28.10 -4.26 15.56
C GLY A 86 27.22 -3.04 15.83
N VAL A 87 27.45 -1.93 15.13
CA VAL A 87 26.65 -0.70 15.26
C VAL A 87 25.44 -0.79 14.34
N SER A 88 24.25 -0.75 14.92
CA SER A 88 22.98 -0.70 14.18
C SER A 88 22.58 0.73 13.83
N SER A 89 22.12 0.94 12.60
CA SER A 89 21.51 2.16 12.12
C SER A 89 20.16 1.87 11.46
N MET A 90 19.34 2.91 11.37
CA MET A 90 18.01 2.86 10.76
C MET A 90 17.83 4.11 9.92
N ALA A 91 17.45 3.95 8.67
CA ALA A 91 17.30 5.05 7.72
C ALA A 91 16.16 4.79 6.73
N PRO A 92 15.57 5.84 6.12
CA PRO A 92 14.61 5.67 5.03
C PRO A 92 15.18 4.79 3.93
N ALA A 93 14.39 3.80 3.49
CA ALA A 93 14.76 2.86 2.45
C ALA A 93 14.45 3.38 1.03
N GLY A 94 13.59 4.40 0.93
CA GLY A 94 13.08 4.90 -0.35
C GLY A 94 11.98 4.00 -0.91
N GLU A 95 11.90 3.93 -2.24
CA GLU A 95 10.95 3.10 -2.96
C GLU A 95 11.42 1.64 -3.02
N ILE A 96 10.48 0.70 -2.99
CA ILE A 96 10.77 -0.74 -3.00
C ILE A 96 10.07 -1.40 -4.19
N THR A 97 10.84 -1.85 -5.16
CA THR A 97 10.32 -2.65 -6.28
C THR A 97 10.17 -4.11 -5.90
N ILE A 98 9.03 -4.69 -6.24
CA ILE A 98 8.66 -6.09 -6.00
C ILE A 98 8.36 -6.72 -7.37
N GLU A 99 9.27 -7.54 -7.85
CA GLU A 99 9.14 -8.25 -9.12
C GLU A 99 7.97 -9.26 -9.09
N PRO A 100 7.43 -9.66 -10.26
CA PRO A 100 6.36 -10.66 -10.36
C PRO A 100 6.67 -11.94 -9.57
N GLY A 101 5.69 -12.38 -8.78
CA GLY A 101 5.81 -13.58 -7.93
C GLY A 101 6.78 -13.44 -6.74
N GLN A 102 7.40 -12.28 -6.54
CA GLN A 102 8.30 -12.02 -5.41
C GLN A 102 7.55 -11.45 -4.21
N SER A 103 8.23 -11.46 -3.06
CA SER A 103 7.74 -10.88 -1.82
C SER A 103 8.84 -10.08 -1.14
N VAL A 104 8.43 -9.03 -0.42
CA VAL A 104 9.30 -8.28 0.48
C VAL A 104 8.76 -8.40 1.89
N ALA A 105 9.63 -8.79 2.82
CA ALA A 105 9.33 -8.83 4.24
C ALA A 105 9.69 -7.49 4.89
N LEU A 106 8.71 -6.87 5.54
CA LEU A 106 8.90 -5.80 6.50
C LEU A 106 8.92 -6.47 7.89
N GLU A 107 10.10 -6.67 8.45
CA GLU A 107 10.34 -7.47 9.65
C GLU A 107 11.35 -6.82 10.61
N PRO A 108 11.31 -7.16 11.91
CA PRO A 108 12.25 -6.62 12.89
C PRO A 108 13.71 -6.86 12.49
N GLY A 109 14.50 -5.80 12.41
CA GLY A 109 15.93 -5.86 12.06
C GLY A 109 16.22 -5.76 10.55
N GLY A 110 15.19 -5.70 9.70
CA GLY A 110 15.30 -5.42 8.27
C GLY A 110 14.49 -4.18 7.87
N LEU A 111 13.78 -4.28 6.74
CA LEU A 111 12.79 -3.28 6.32
C LEU A 111 11.63 -3.24 7.30
N HIS A 112 11.03 -2.07 7.52
CA HIS A 112 9.83 -1.93 8.36
C HIS A 112 9.09 -0.63 8.05
N ALA A 113 7.79 -0.61 8.36
CA ALA A 113 6.97 0.60 8.29
C ALA A 113 7.19 1.42 9.57
N MET A 114 8.03 2.43 9.48
CA MET A 114 8.35 3.33 10.59
C MET A 114 7.26 4.40 10.74
N LEU A 115 6.67 4.50 11.93
CA LEU A 115 5.56 5.39 12.23
C LEU A 115 6.03 6.53 13.13
N MET A 116 6.54 7.60 12.52
CA MET A 116 7.04 8.76 13.26
C MET A 116 5.92 9.78 13.52
N LYS A 117 6.09 10.54 14.62
CA LYS A 117 5.11 11.55 15.07
C LYS A 117 3.73 10.94 15.24
N LEU A 118 3.64 9.94 16.13
CA LEU A 118 2.39 9.31 16.50
C LEU A 118 1.40 10.37 17.03
N GLN A 119 0.14 10.29 16.59
CA GLN A 119 -0.93 11.17 17.05
C GLN A 119 -1.59 10.64 18.32
N GLU A 120 -1.58 9.31 18.49
CA GLU A 120 -2.09 8.61 19.66
C GLU A 120 -1.20 7.37 19.96
N PRO A 121 -1.21 6.86 21.21
CA PRO A 121 -0.45 5.66 21.55
C PRO A 121 -0.94 4.45 20.77
N MET A 122 -0.03 3.55 20.43
CA MET A 122 -0.37 2.23 19.87
C MET A 122 -0.64 1.28 21.04
N THR A 123 -1.91 1.02 21.33
CA THR A 123 -2.33 0.19 22.47
C THR A 123 -2.46 -1.28 22.08
N GLU A 124 -1.87 -2.17 22.88
CA GLU A 124 -2.01 -3.62 22.68
C GLU A 124 -3.49 -4.05 22.64
N GLY A 125 -3.83 -4.90 21.67
CA GLY A 125 -5.18 -5.40 21.44
C GLY A 125 -6.03 -4.54 20.50
N GLU A 126 -5.58 -3.33 20.16
CA GLU A 126 -6.21 -2.46 19.16
C GLU A 126 -5.67 -2.73 17.74
N ASN A 127 -6.23 -2.02 16.77
CA ASN A 127 -5.91 -2.12 15.35
C ASN A 127 -5.83 -0.72 14.76
N PHE A 128 -5.06 -0.55 13.68
CA PHE A 128 -5.12 0.66 12.88
C PHE A 128 -4.98 0.35 11.38
N PRO A 129 -5.61 1.16 10.50
CA PRO A 129 -5.40 1.03 9.07
C PRO A 129 -4.03 1.58 8.66
N LEU A 130 -3.30 0.82 7.85
CA LEU A 130 -2.10 1.26 7.14
C LEU A 130 -2.32 1.09 5.63
N THR A 131 -2.14 2.17 4.88
CA THR A 131 -2.27 2.18 3.42
C THR A 131 -0.89 2.20 2.78
N LEU A 132 -0.62 1.23 1.91
CA LEU A 132 0.52 1.15 1.02
C LEU A 132 0.14 1.81 -0.31
N THR A 133 0.98 2.69 -0.82
CA THR A 133 0.79 3.38 -2.11
C THR A 133 1.85 2.90 -3.09
N PHE A 134 1.43 2.57 -4.31
CA PHE A 134 2.29 2.07 -5.37
C PHE A 134 2.49 3.11 -6.49
N SER A 135 3.54 2.94 -7.29
CA SER A 135 3.95 3.88 -8.34
C SER A 135 2.93 4.05 -9.47
N ASP A 136 2.06 3.07 -9.67
CA ASP A 136 0.94 3.10 -10.61
C ASP A 136 -0.28 3.89 -10.08
N GLY A 137 -0.20 4.41 -8.85
CA GLY A 137 -1.27 5.11 -8.16
C GLY A 137 -2.23 4.22 -7.38
N GLY A 138 -2.06 2.90 -7.47
CA GLY A 138 -2.86 1.93 -6.72
C GLY A 138 -2.50 1.93 -5.23
N LYS A 139 -3.46 1.46 -4.44
CA LYS A 139 -3.39 1.51 -2.97
C LYS A 139 -3.94 0.23 -2.37
N VAL A 140 -3.22 -0.29 -1.39
CA VAL A 140 -3.65 -1.43 -0.59
C VAL A 140 -3.70 -1.01 0.87
N THR A 141 -4.88 -1.09 1.49
CA THR A 141 -5.05 -0.81 2.91
C THR A 141 -5.20 -2.11 3.70
N VAL A 142 -4.43 -2.24 4.77
CA VAL A 142 -4.46 -3.40 5.67
C VAL A 142 -4.74 -2.93 7.10
N GLU A 143 -5.52 -3.70 7.84
CA GLU A 143 -5.67 -3.53 9.28
C GLU A 143 -4.47 -4.15 10.01
N VAL A 144 -3.76 -3.33 10.77
CA VAL A 144 -2.56 -3.75 11.50
C VAL A 144 -2.91 -3.96 12.97
N PRO A 145 -2.97 -5.21 13.46
CA PRO A 145 -3.14 -5.49 14.88
C PRO A 145 -1.92 -5.01 15.68
N ILE A 146 -2.18 -4.40 16.84
CA ILE A 146 -1.16 -3.96 17.78
C ILE A 146 -0.97 -5.05 18.83
N LEU A 147 0.20 -5.67 18.81
CA LEU A 147 0.59 -6.71 19.76
C LEU A 147 1.40 -6.12 20.91
N GLY A 148 1.70 -6.94 21.90
CA GLY A 148 2.50 -6.52 23.04
C GLY A 148 3.87 -5.94 22.64
N ILE A 149 4.40 -5.06 23.48
CA ILE A 149 5.64 -4.32 23.22
C ILE A 149 6.87 -5.22 22.93
N ALA A 150 6.86 -6.47 23.43
CA ALA A 150 7.92 -7.45 23.24
C ALA A 150 7.63 -8.48 22.12
N ALA A 151 6.52 -8.33 21.38
CA ALA A 151 6.11 -9.28 20.36
C ALA A 151 7.19 -9.44 19.26
N ARG A 152 7.29 -10.67 18.74
CA ARG A 152 8.25 -11.05 17.70
C ARG A 152 7.61 -11.38 16.36
N GLY A 153 6.29 -11.54 16.33
CA GLY A 153 5.50 -11.89 15.16
C GLY A 153 4.01 -11.93 15.51
N PRO A 154 3.14 -12.12 14.51
CA PRO A 154 1.70 -12.26 14.71
C PRO A 154 1.30 -13.55 15.45
N GLU A 155 2.18 -14.55 15.48
CA GLU A 155 2.01 -15.80 16.24
C GLU A 155 2.74 -15.78 17.59
N GLY A 156 2.75 -14.61 18.25
CA GLY A 156 3.45 -14.37 19.53
C GLY A 156 3.10 -15.34 20.65
#